data_AF-A0A8T0D7Z2-F1
#
_entry.id   AF-A0A8T0D7Z2-F1
#
_cell.length_a   1.000
_cell.length_b   1.000
_cell.length_c   1.000
_cell.angle_alpha   90.00
_cell.angle_beta   90.00
_cell.angle_gamma   90.00
#
_symmetry.space_group_name_H-M   'P 1'
#
loop_
_entity.id
_entity.type
_entity.pdbx_description
1 polymer ?
#
loop_
_entity_poly.entity_id
_entity_poly.type
_entity_poly.pdbx_seq_one_letter_code
_entity_poly.pdbx_strand_id
1 'polypeptide(L)'
;MSGVISVRLFIMLRLALIQMRVGPDKLANLKRATDLVSRAVSEHSAHLVCLPECFNSPYGTKHFDTYAEPITPEGTTFKAMSEVSK
;
A
#
# COMPACT_ATOMS: atom_id res chain seq x y z
N MET A 1 43.09 -17.38 -17.38
CA MET A 1 41.93 -16.57 -17.81
C MET A 1 40.72 -17.01 -17.00
N SER A 2 40.54 -16.48 -15.79
CA SER A 2 39.38 -16.80 -14.95
C SER A 2 38.32 -15.74 -15.22
N GLY A 3 37.33 -16.09 -16.04
CA GLY A 3 36.21 -15.23 -16.36
C GLY A 3 35.25 -15.18 -15.17
N VAL A 4 35.21 -14.04 -14.49
CA VAL A 4 34.20 -13.77 -13.47
C VAL A 4 32.87 -13.61 -14.21
N ILE A 5 32.01 -14.62 -14.13
CA ILE A 5 30.63 -14.54 -14.63
C ILE A 5 29.93 -13.49 -13.76
N SER A 6 29.75 -12.29 -14.30
CA SER A 6 28.90 -11.27 -13.70
C SER A 6 27.45 -11.75 -13.79
N VAL A 7 26.98 -12.43 -12.74
CA VAL A 7 25.58 -12.80 -12.59
C VAL A 7 24.83 -11.49 -12.37
N ARG A 8 24.21 -10.96 -13.42
CA ARG A 8 23.20 -9.91 -13.25
C ARG A 8 22.07 -10.51 -12.44
N LEU A 9 21.92 -10.06 -11.19
CA LEU A 9 20.78 -10.38 -10.36
C LEU A 9 19.54 -9.80 -11.07
N PHE A 10 18.75 -10.67 -11.71
CA PHE A 10 17.45 -10.27 -12.22
C PHE A 10 16.54 -10.04 -11.01
N ILE A 11 16.36 -8.78 -10.61
CA ILE A 11 15.44 -8.43 -9.55
C ILE A 11 14.03 -8.60 -10.10
N MET A 12 13.39 -9.72 -9.77
CA MET A 12 11.99 -9.97 -10.12
C MET A 12 11.11 -8.98 -9.35
N LEU A 13 10.52 -8.00 -10.03
CA LEU A 13 9.53 -7.12 -9.41
C LEU A 13 8.28 -7.95 -9.11
N ARG A 14 7.90 -8.03 -7.83
CA ARG A 14 6.71 -8.74 -7.41
C ARG A 14 5.65 -7.72 -6.99
N LEU A 15 4.55 -7.73 -7.73
CA LEU A 15 3.40 -6.87 -7.50
C LEU A 15 2.35 -7.63 -6.67
N ALA A 16 1.84 -7.00 -5.63
CA ALA A 16 0.65 -7.44 -4.90
C ALA A 16 -0.51 -6.47 -5.13
N LEU A 17 -1.66 -7.01 -5.55
CA LEU A 17 -2.91 -6.27 -5.67
C LEU A 17 -3.77 -6.59 -4.45
N ILE A 18 -3.95 -5.62 -3.55
CA ILE A 18 -4.75 -5.84 -2.35
C ILE A 18 -6.22 -5.67 -2.68
N GLN A 19 -7.01 -6.68 -2.32
CA GLN A 19 -8.46 -6.59 -2.28
C GLN A 19 -8.91 -6.54 -0.82
N MET A 20 -9.60 -5.47 -0.44
CA MET A 20 -10.09 -5.29 0.92
C MET A 20 -11.49 -4.67 0.94
N ARG A 21 -12.29 -5.08 1.93
CA ARG A 21 -13.55 -4.42 2.24
C ARG A 21 -13.26 -3.08 2.91
N VAL A 22 -13.96 -2.04 2.46
CA VAL A 22 -13.87 -0.67 2.98
C VAL A 22 -15.17 -0.32 3.70
N GLY A 23 -15.08 0.32 4.85
CA GLY A 23 -16.21 0.78 5.65
C GLY A 23 -16.19 2.29 5.90
N PRO A 24 -17.11 2.81 6.73
CA PRO A 24 -17.17 4.24 7.03
C PRO A 24 -16.07 4.72 7.99
N ASP A 25 -15.44 3.81 8.75
CA ASP A 25 -14.36 4.15 9.66
C ASP A 25 -13.01 4.20 8.91
N LYS A 26 -12.50 5.41 8.69
CA LYS A 26 -11.22 5.65 8.02
C LYS A 26 -10.06 4.97 8.76
N LEU A 27 -10.00 5.04 10.09
CA LEU A 27 -8.87 4.48 10.85
C LEU A 27 -8.88 2.96 10.80
N ALA A 28 -10.06 2.33 10.88
CA ALA A 28 -10.20 0.89 10.68
C ALA A 28 -9.79 0.46 9.27
N ASN A 29 -10.14 1.24 8.24
CA ASN A 29 -9.71 1.00 6.87
C ASN A 29 -8.20 1.10 6.72
N LEU A 30 -7.58 2.17 7.26
CA LEU A 30 -6.12 2.36 7.20
C LEU A 30 -5.39 1.22 7.91
N LYS A 31 -5.84 0.82 9.10
CA LYS A 31 -5.27 -0.32 9.83
C LYS A 31 -5.33 -1.60 8.98
N ARG A 32 -6.48 -1.88 8.37
CA ARG A 32 -6.64 -3.06 7.51
C ARG A 32 -5.72 -2.99 6.28
N ALA A 33 -5.57 -1.83 5.67
CA ALA A 33 -4.65 -1.62 4.54
C ALA A 33 -3.21 -1.90 4.96
N THR A 34 -2.74 -1.33 6.08
CA THR A 34 -1.38 -1.54 6.58
C THR A 34 -1.12 -2.99 6.97
N ASP A 35 -2.09 -3.67 7.62
CA ASP A 35 -1.97 -5.09 7.96
C ASP A 35 -1.80 -5.96 6.69
N LEU A 36 -2.54 -5.66 5.62
CA LEU A 36 -2.47 -6.38 4.34
C LEU A 36 -1.18 -6.06 3.55
N VAL A 37 -0.67 -4.83 3.62
CA VAL A 37 0.64 -4.47 3.04
C VAL A 37 1.75 -5.25 3.73
N SER A 38 1.78 -5.23 5.07
CA SER A 38 2.76 -5.98 5.87
C SER A 38 2.72 -7.47 5.55
N ARG A 39 1.52 -8.03 5.39
CA ARG A 39 1.31 -9.42 4.97
C ARG A 39 1.86 -9.71 3.56
N ALA A 40 1.59 -8.83 2.60
CA ALA A 40 2.09 -8.99 1.24
C ALA A 40 3.62 -8.97 1.18
N VAL A 41 4.27 -8.16 2.02
CA VAL A 41 5.73 -8.12 2.13
C VAL A 41 6.26 -9.38 2.83
N SER A 42 5.71 -9.75 4.00
CA SER A 42 6.24 -10.85 4.80
C SER A 42 5.98 -12.25 4.22
N GLU A 43 4.78 -12.49 3.68
CA GLU A 43 4.39 -13.82 3.16
C GLU A 43 4.75 -14.01 1.69
N HIS A 44 4.88 -12.92 0.92
CA HIS A 44 5.04 -13.01 -0.53
C HIS A 44 6.27 -12.27 -1.07
N SER A 45 7.01 -11.52 -0.25
CA SER A 45 8.14 -10.68 -0.72
C SER A 45 7.70 -9.71 -1.82
N ALA A 46 6.55 -9.06 -1.62
CA ALA A 46 6.07 -8.02 -2.54
C ALA A 46 7.02 -6.82 -2.53
N HIS A 47 7.36 -6.33 -3.72
CA HIS A 47 8.19 -5.14 -3.95
C HIS A 47 7.33 -3.91 -4.25
N LEU A 48 6.15 -4.12 -4.83
CA LEU A 48 5.16 -3.09 -5.11
C LEU A 48 3.80 -3.60 -4.65
N VAL A 49 3.05 -2.74 -3.97
CA VAL A 49 1.71 -3.05 -3.47
C VAL A 49 0.74 -1.99 -3.96
N CYS A 50 -0.36 -2.41 -4.60
CA CYS A 50 -1.44 -1.53 -5.02
C CYS A 50 -2.67 -1.75 -4.13
N LEU A 51 -3.21 -0.65 -3.61
CA LEU A 51 -4.46 -0.63 -2.84
C LEU A 51 -5.65 -0.28 -3.75
N PRO A 52 -6.88 -0.66 -3.36
CA PRO A 52 -8.09 -0.26 -4.09
C PRO A 52 -8.28 1.26 -4.15
N GLU A 53 -9.00 1.72 -5.17
CA GLU A 53 -9.52 3.09 -5.21
C GLU A 53 -10.36 3.37 -3.95
N CYS A 54 -10.20 4.57 -3.38
CA CYS A 54 -10.88 5.01 -2.17
C CYS A 54 -10.70 4.05 -0.97
N PHE A 55 -9.56 3.35 -0.82
CA PHE A 55 -9.38 2.41 0.29
C PHE A 55 -9.55 3.02 1.69
N ASN A 56 -9.48 4.35 1.84
CA ASN A 56 -9.69 5.08 3.08
C ASN A 56 -11.15 5.56 3.30
N SER A 57 -12.06 5.34 2.34
CA SER A 57 -13.41 5.93 2.29
C SER A 57 -14.44 4.98 1.65
N PRO A 58 -15.72 4.97 2.08
CA PRO A 58 -16.76 4.31 1.29
C PRO A 58 -16.78 4.85 -0.15
N TYR A 59 -17.12 3.97 -1.10
CA TYR A 59 -17.13 4.32 -2.52
C TYR A 59 -18.29 5.26 -2.86
N GLY A 60 -17.98 6.34 -3.57
CA GLY A 60 -18.98 7.27 -4.11
C GLY A 60 -18.64 8.72 -3.85
N THR A 61 -19.01 9.58 -4.81
CA THR A 61 -18.67 11.01 -4.83
C THR A 61 -19.19 11.78 -3.61
N LYS A 62 -20.32 11.35 -3.03
CA LYS A 62 -20.90 11.92 -1.80
C LYS A 62 -19.98 11.86 -0.58
N HIS A 63 -18.94 11.01 -0.61
CA HIS A 63 -17.98 10.87 0.48
C HIS A 63 -16.71 11.72 0.27
N PHE A 64 -16.50 12.27 -0.91
CA PHE A 64 -15.21 12.91 -1.24
C PHE A 64 -14.92 14.10 -0.33
N ASP A 65 -15.87 15.00 -0.12
CA ASP A 65 -15.66 16.18 0.73
C ASP A 65 -15.34 15.81 2.19
N THR A 66 -15.92 14.72 2.69
CA THR A 66 -15.73 14.28 4.09
C THR A 66 -14.43 13.50 4.29
N TYR A 67 -14.05 12.68 3.31
CA TYR A 67 -12.93 11.75 3.46
C TYR A 67 -11.65 12.22 2.78
N ALA A 68 -11.71 13.24 1.90
CA ALA A 68 -10.53 13.85 1.31
C ALA A 68 -9.59 14.37 2.39
N GLU A 69 -8.30 14.28 2.11
CA GLU A 69 -7.24 14.78 2.97
C GLU A 69 -6.27 15.59 2.11
N PRO A 70 -5.70 16.69 2.66
CA PRO A 70 -4.53 17.31 2.07
C PRO A 70 -3.40 16.29 1.90
N ILE A 71 -2.67 16.38 0.79
CA ILE A 71 -1.49 15.54 0.56
C ILE A 71 -0.29 16.17 1.30
N THR A 72 -0.26 16.01 2.61
CA THR A 72 0.81 16.51 3.49
C THR A 72 1.27 15.42 4.47
N PRO A 73 2.48 15.53 5.05
CA PRO A 73 2.99 14.58 6.06
C PRO A 73 2.10 14.39 7.28
N GLU A 74 1.25 15.36 7.59
CA GLU A 74 0.30 15.35 8.71
C GLU A 74 -1.01 14.62 8.36
N GLY A 75 -1.30 14.39 7.07
CA GLY A 75 -2.46 13.66 6.62
C GLY A 75 -2.44 12.21 7.11
N THR A 76 -3.56 11.71 7.65
CA THR A 76 -3.62 10.40 8.30
C THR A 76 -3.35 9.26 7.31
N THR A 77 -3.90 9.36 6.09
CA THR A 77 -3.63 8.38 5.03
C THR A 77 -2.17 8.45 4.56
N PHE A 78 -1.62 9.65 4.36
CA PHE A 78 -0.22 9.83 3.95
C PHE A 78 0.74 9.23 4.98
N LYS A 79 0.55 9.57 6.25
CA LYS A 79 1.38 9.09 7.36
C LYS A 79 1.35 7.57 7.46
N ALA A 80 0.16 6.96 7.48
CA ALA A 80 0.01 5.51 7.57
C ALA A 80 0.70 4.77 6.41
N MET A 81 0.57 5.29 5.17
CA MET A 81 1.21 4.68 4.00
C MET A 81 2.73 4.89 3.98
N SER A 82 3.21 6.06 4.42
CA SER A 82 4.65 6.33 4.54
C SER A 82 5.32 5.50 5.63
N GLU A 83 4.61 5.18 6.70
CA GLU A 83 5.14 4.34 7.78
C GLU A 83 5.26 2.87 7.37
N VAL A 84 4.26 2.31 6.67
CA VAL A 84 4.28 0.91 6.25
C VAL A 84 5.18 0.64 5.03
N SER A 85 5.58 1.68 4.30
CA SER A 85 6.47 1.55 3.12
C SER A 85 7.97 1.56 3.44
N LYS A 86 8.35 1.77 4.71
CA LYS A 86 9.75 1.79 5.17
C LYS A 86 10.24 0.38 5.46
#